data_AF-A0A7Z9PQN8-F1
#
_entry.id   AF-A0A7Z9PQN8-F1
#
_cell.length_a   1.000
_cell.length_b   1.000
_cell.length_c   1.000
_cell.angle_alpha   90.00
_cell.angle_beta   90.00
_cell.angle_gamma   90.00
#
_symmetry.space_group_name_H-M   'P 1'
#
loop_
_entity.id
_entity.type
_entity.pdbx_description
1 polymer ?
#
loop_
_entity_poly.entity_id
_entity_poly.type
_entity_poly.pdbx_seq_one_letter_code
_entity_poly.pdbx_strand_id
1 'polypeptide(L)'
;MSKNANPVQADKPSSVTGVQLAQGIGHQPAQSFWAEAWSQVFKRPAAVASIVWIAIVSFFAIYAPLIASSHPLILRSDDGLSSPLIDSLSAPDVALLVIGTISPFFLFLKIGSMNFGEKL
;
A
#
# COMPACT_ATOMS: atom_id res chain seq x y z
N MET A 1 -4.05 -46.36 -42.21
CA MET A 1 -3.83 -45.18 -43.06
C MET A 1 -4.01 -43.94 -42.18
N SER A 2 -2.91 -43.24 -41.89
CA SER A 2 -2.83 -42.11 -40.94
C SER A 2 -3.43 -40.83 -41.51
N LYS A 3 -4.00 -39.97 -40.64
CA LYS A 3 -3.87 -38.50 -40.73
C LYS A 3 -4.30 -37.79 -39.42
N ASN A 4 -3.31 -37.70 -38.52
CA ASN A 4 -2.98 -36.64 -37.56
C ASN A 4 -4.04 -35.53 -37.33
N ALA A 5 -4.72 -35.60 -36.18
CA ALA A 5 -5.35 -34.45 -35.55
C ALA A 5 -4.27 -33.68 -34.77
N ASN A 6 -3.80 -32.56 -35.32
CA ASN A 6 -2.92 -31.65 -34.61
C ASN A 6 -3.81 -30.62 -33.89
N PRO A 7 -3.95 -30.65 -32.55
CA PRO A 7 -4.65 -29.58 -31.85
C PRO A 7 -3.85 -28.29 -32.09
N VAL A 8 -4.50 -27.27 -32.62
CA VAL A 8 -3.91 -25.94 -32.79
C VAL A 8 -3.60 -25.42 -31.39
N GLN A 9 -2.38 -25.67 -30.91
CA GLN A 9 -1.81 -24.99 -29.76
C GLN A 9 -1.91 -23.49 -30.05
N ALA A 10 -2.68 -22.78 -29.23
CA ALA A 10 -2.75 -21.33 -29.20
C ALA A 10 -1.42 -20.79 -28.68
N ASP A 11 -0.40 -20.84 -29.52
CA ASP A 11 0.93 -20.33 -29.23
C ASP A 11 0.88 -18.81 -29.39
N LYS A 12 1.12 -18.07 -28.29
CA LYS A 12 1.24 -16.61 -28.32
C LYS A 12 2.35 -16.28 -29.33
N PRO A 13 2.07 -15.54 -30.42
CA PRO A 13 3.08 -15.30 -31.45
C PRO A 13 4.26 -14.54 -30.83
N SER A 14 5.39 -15.24 -30.70
CA SER A 14 6.62 -14.78 -30.04
C SER A 14 7.41 -13.76 -30.85
N SER A 15 6.94 -13.43 -32.05
CA SER A 15 7.45 -12.32 -32.85
C SER A 15 6.31 -11.69 -33.65
N VAL A 16 5.99 -10.45 -33.29
CA VAL A 16 5.01 -9.62 -34.00
C VAL A 16 5.80 -8.78 -35.00
N THR A 17 5.44 -8.86 -36.28
CA THR A 17 6.07 -8.02 -37.32
C THR A 17 5.68 -6.56 -37.13
N GLY A 18 6.52 -5.61 -37.58
CA GLY A 18 6.24 -4.17 -37.42
C GLY A 18 4.90 -3.73 -38.03
N VAL A 19 4.42 -4.44 -39.04
CA VAL A 19 3.11 -4.23 -39.65
C VAL A 19 1.98 -4.69 -38.72
N GLN A 20 2.11 -5.83 -38.03
CA GLN A 20 1.13 -6.30 -37.06
C GLN A 20 1.07 -5.40 -35.82
N LEU A 21 2.20 -4.82 -35.41
CA LEU A 21 2.29 -3.84 -34.33
C LEU A 21 1.60 -2.52 -34.72
N ALA A 22 1.75 -2.07 -35.97
CA ALA A 22 1.04 -0.92 -36.53
C ALA A 22 -0.48 -1.18 -36.71
N GLN A 23 -0.87 -2.44 -36.90
CA GLN A 23 -2.26 -2.90 -36.91
C GLN A 23 -2.86 -3.06 -35.50
N GLY A 24 -2.10 -2.74 -34.44
CA GLY A 24 -2.55 -2.85 -33.05
C GLY A 24 -2.58 -4.28 -32.51
N ILE A 25 -2.11 -5.27 -33.28
CA ILE A 25 -2.00 -6.67 -32.86
C ILE A 25 -0.72 -6.80 -32.05
N GLY A 26 -0.83 -7.07 -30.74
CA GLY A 26 0.31 -7.32 -29.87
C GLY A 26 0.71 -6.15 -28.95
N HIS A 27 -0.13 -5.12 -28.78
CA HIS A 27 0.05 -4.16 -27.70
C HIS A 27 -0.19 -4.89 -26.37
N GLN A 28 0.90 -5.31 -25.70
CA GLN A 28 0.81 -5.80 -24.33
C GLN A 28 0.16 -4.68 -23.52
N PRO A 29 -0.88 -4.97 -22.71
CA PRO A 29 -1.46 -3.96 -21.84
C PRO A 29 -0.31 -3.38 -21.01
N ALA A 30 -0.07 -2.08 -21.15
CA ALA A 30 0.96 -1.41 -20.39
C ALA A 30 0.64 -1.64 -18.91
N GLN A 31 1.45 -2.46 -18.25
CA GLN A 31 1.30 -2.64 -16.81
C GLN A 31 1.36 -1.27 -16.16
N SER A 32 0.55 -1.05 -15.12
CA SER A 32 0.54 0.22 -14.41
C SER A 32 1.97 0.52 -13.93
N PHE A 33 2.52 1.69 -14.29
CA PHE A 33 3.87 2.08 -13.89
C PHE A 33 4.08 1.97 -12.37
N TRP A 34 3.03 2.22 -11.58
CA TRP A 34 3.02 2.05 -10.13
C TRP A 34 3.16 0.60 -9.69
N ALA A 35 2.51 -0.34 -10.39
CA ALA A 35 2.61 -1.77 -10.10
C ALA A 35 4.04 -2.28 -10.27
N GLU A 36 4.65 -1.90 -11.40
CA GLU A 36 6.01 -2.31 -11.75
C GLU A 36 7.04 -1.73 -10.76
N ALA A 37 6.89 -0.45 -10.40
CA ALA A 37 7.75 0.22 -9.43
C ALA A 37 7.71 -0.45 -8.04
N TRP A 38 6.52 -0.75 -7.51
CA TRP A 38 6.39 -1.46 -6.23
C TRP A 38 6.97 -2.87 -6.29
N SER A 39 6.81 -3.58 -7.41
CA SER A 39 7.39 -4.91 -7.58
C SER A 39 8.91 -4.90 -7.45
N GLN A 40 9.58 -3.88 -7.98
CA GLN A 40 11.03 -3.73 -7.93
C GLN A 40 11.53 -3.44 -6.51
N VAL A 41 10.75 -2.68 -5.75
CA VAL A 41 11.04 -2.37 -4.35
C VAL A 41 10.98 -3.62 -3.48
N PHE A 42 9.93 -4.45 -3.61
CA PHE A 42 9.81 -5.69 -2.83
C PHE A 42 10.82 -6.79 -3.24
N LYS A 43 11.36 -6.74 -4.46
CA LYS A 43 12.41 -7.66 -4.93
C LYS A 43 13.79 -7.38 -4.32
N ARG A 44 14.02 -6.18 -3.74
CA ARG A 44 15.33 -5.78 -3.22
C ARG A 44 15.32 -5.76 -1.67
N PRO A 45 16.08 -6.64 -0.99
CA PRO A 45 16.03 -6.76 0.47
C PRO A 45 16.46 -5.46 1.18
N ALA A 46 17.41 -4.71 0.62
CA ALA A 46 17.80 -3.42 1.14
C ALA A 46 16.68 -2.36 1.08
N ALA A 47 15.83 -2.42 0.05
CA ALA A 47 14.68 -1.52 -0.09
C ALA A 47 13.54 -1.92 0.86
N VAL A 48 13.37 -3.22 1.13
CA VAL A 48 12.45 -3.68 2.17
C VAL A 48 12.92 -3.23 3.55
N ALA A 49 14.21 -3.34 3.84
CA ALA A 49 14.79 -2.90 5.11
C ALA A 49 14.54 -1.40 5.37
N SER A 50 14.66 -0.55 4.35
CA SER A 50 14.36 0.88 4.49
C SER A 50 12.87 1.15 4.70
N ILE A 51 11.97 0.42 4.02
CA ILE A 51 10.52 0.53 4.27
C ILE A 51 10.20 0.14 5.71
N VAL A 52 10.76 -0.96 6.21
CA VAL A 52 10.55 -1.41 7.60
C VAL A 52 11.05 -0.33 8.57
N TRP A 53 12.22 0.24 8.30
CA TRP A 53 12.76 1.32 9.13
C TRP A 53 11.87 2.56 9.15
N ILE A 54 11.41 3.01 7.98
CA ILE A 54 10.48 4.14 7.86
C ILE A 54 9.18 3.85 8.60
N ALA A 55 8.66 2.62 8.52
CA ALA A 55 7.46 2.23 9.24
C ALA A 55 7.65 2.33 10.76
N ILE A 56 8.79 1.88 11.28
CA ILE A 56 9.14 2.00 12.71
C ILE A 56 9.21 3.47 13.13
N VAL A 57 10.00 4.29 12.41
CA VAL A 57 10.14 5.72 12.73
C VAL A 57 8.79 6.45 12.66
N SER A 58 7.99 6.16 11.63
CA SER A 58 6.67 6.76 11.46
C SER A 58 5.71 6.37 12.58
N PHE A 59 5.75 5.11 13.02
CA PHE A 59 4.98 4.66 14.19
C PHE A 59 5.33 5.50 15.42
N PHE A 60 6.61 5.59 15.78
CA PHE A 60 7.02 6.39 16.92
C PHE A 60 6.70 7.88 16.76
N ALA A 61 6.80 8.45 15.55
CA ALA A 61 6.46 9.85 15.31
C ALA A 61 4.95 10.12 15.52
N ILE A 62 4.08 9.22 15.07
CA ILE A 62 2.62 9.34 15.23
C ILE A 62 2.20 9.18 16.70
N TYR A 63 2.84 8.24 17.41
CA TYR A 63 2.51 7.93 18.81
C TYR A 63 3.36 8.69 19.83
N ALA A 64 4.29 9.54 19.37
CA ALA A 64 5.14 10.36 20.24
C ALA A 64 4.34 11.18 21.26
N PRO A 65 3.20 11.83 20.92
CA PRO A 65 2.42 12.58 21.89
C PRO A 65 1.87 11.72 23.02
N LEU A 66 1.51 10.45 22.76
CA LEU A 66 1.05 9.52 23.79
C LEU A 66 2.20 9.04 24.68
N ILE A 67 3.38 8.82 24.10
CA ILE A 67 4.57 8.35 24.82
C ILE A 67 5.16 9.47 25.69
N ALA A 68 5.15 10.71 25.18
CA ALA A 68 5.63 11.89 25.90
C ALA A 68 4.61 12.39 26.94
N SER A 69 3.34 12.13 26.73
CA SER A 69 2.26 12.48 27.64
C SER A 69 2.31 11.66 28.94
N SER A 70 2.84 12.28 29.99
CA SER A 70 2.94 11.72 31.33
C SER A 70 1.70 11.96 32.21
N HIS A 71 0.63 12.55 31.65
CA HIS A 71 -0.57 12.89 32.42
C HIS A 71 -1.56 11.70 32.40
N PRO A 72 -2.35 11.51 33.46
CA PRO A 72 -3.35 10.45 33.51
C PRO A 72 -4.42 10.62 32.40
N LEU A 73 -4.70 9.53 31.67
CA LEU A 73 -5.75 9.47 30.63
C LEU A 73 -7.15 9.77 31.18
N ILE A 74 -7.40 9.38 32.42
CA ILE A 74 -8.68 9.56 33.10
C ILE A 74 -8.38 9.99 34.53
N LEU A 75 -8.72 11.23 34.87
CA LEU A 75 -8.87 11.66 36.25
C LEU A 75 -10.34 11.61 36.60
N ARG A 76 -10.66 10.81 37.62
CA ARG A 76 -11.94 10.90 38.29
C ARG A 76 -11.75 11.84 39.48
N SER A 77 -12.30 13.04 39.38
CA SER A 77 -12.38 14.00 40.47
C SER A 77 -13.81 14.04 41.01
N ASP A 78 -14.01 14.66 42.18
CA ASP A 78 -15.34 14.80 42.79
C ASP A 78 -16.36 15.54 41.88
N ASP A 79 -15.87 16.36 40.95
CA ASP A 79 -16.65 17.10 39.95
C ASP A 79 -16.93 16.34 38.63
N GLY A 80 -16.36 15.14 38.43
CA GLY A 80 -16.63 14.32 37.24
C GLY A 80 -15.43 13.57 36.66
N LEU A 81 -15.64 12.97 35.49
CA LEU A 81 -14.60 12.33 34.68
C LEU A 81 -13.96 13.38 33.76
N SER A 82 -12.71 13.72 34.01
CA SER A 82 -11.94 14.67 33.20
C SER A 82 -10.69 13.98 32.64
N SER A 83 -10.29 14.33 31.41
CA SER A 83 -9.07 13.83 30.79
C SER A 83 -8.08 14.99 30.59
N PRO A 84 -7.16 15.23 31.55
CA PRO A 84 -6.15 16.29 31.45
C PRO A 84 -5.25 16.15 30.22
N LEU A 85 -5.13 14.93 29.68
CA LEU A 85 -4.37 14.66 28.48
C LEU A 85 -4.96 15.34 27.25
N ILE A 86 -6.27 15.24 27.04
CA ILE A 86 -6.89 15.84 25.86
C ILE A 86 -6.78 17.38 25.89
N ASP A 87 -6.78 17.98 27.09
CA ASP A 87 -6.56 19.43 27.28
C ASP A 87 -5.10 19.87 27.08
N SER A 88 -4.14 18.96 27.31
CA SER A 88 -2.70 19.26 27.22
C SER A 88 -2.10 18.91 25.85
N LEU A 89 -2.78 18.09 25.05
CA LEU A 89 -2.33 17.74 23.70
C LEU A 89 -2.45 18.96 22.78
N SER A 90 -1.34 19.32 22.13
CA SER A 90 -1.38 20.41 21.15
C SER A 90 -2.20 19.97 19.92
N ALA A 91 -2.94 20.91 19.31
CA ALA A 91 -3.73 20.65 18.11
C ALA A 91 -2.99 19.88 16.99
N PRO A 92 -1.70 20.15 16.68
CA PRO A 92 -0.97 19.37 15.68
C PRO A 92 -0.68 17.92 16.11
N ASP A 93 -0.51 17.64 17.39
CA ASP A 93 -0.28 16.28 17.90
C ASP A 93 -1.53 15.40 17.71
N VAL A 94 -2.71 15.96 17.98
CA VAL A 94 -3.99 15.29 17.73
C VAL A 94 -4.20 15.07 16.24
N ALA A 95 -3.90 16.08 15.41
CA ALA A 95 -4.02 15.95 13.96
C ALA A 95 -3.12 14.85 13.40
N LEU A 96 -1.86 14.77 13.86
CA LEU A 96 -0.93 13.72 13.46
C LEU A 96 -1.39 12.33 13.91
N LEU A 97 -1.93 12.19 15.12
CA LEU A 97 -2.44 10.91 15.62
C LEU A 97 -3.64 10.43 14.81
N VAL A 98 -4.62 11.30 14.58
CA VAL A 98 -5.85 11.00 13.84
C VAL A 98 -5.54 10.71 12.37
N ILE A 99 -4.85 11.62 11.68
CA ILE A 99 -4.53 11.47 10.26
C ILE A 99 -3.55 10.31 10.05
N GLY A 100 -2.51 10.23 10.87
CA GLY A 100 -1.48 9.18 10.79
C GLY A 100 -2.01 7.78 11.04
N THR A 101 -3.06 7.63 11.86
CA THR A 101 -3.71 6.33 12.12
C THR A 101 -4.79 5.99 11.09
N ILE A 102 -5.63 6.96 10.71
CA ILE A 102 -6.75 6.73 9.79
C ILE A 102 -6.27 6.57 8.34
N SER A 103 -5.30 7.39 7.91
CA SER A 103 -4.80 7.37 6.52
C SER A 103 -4.30 6.00 6.07
N PRO A 104 -3.40 5.30 6.79
CA PRO A 104 -2.93 3.98 6.37
C PRO A 104 -4.07 2.96 6.37
N PHE A 105 -5.03 3.03 7.30
CA PHE A 105 -6.20 2.15 7.32
C PHE A 105 -7.05 2.31 6.06
N PHE A 106 -7.37 3.54 5.67
CA PHE A 106 -8.12 3.83 4.44
C PHE A 106 -7.33 3.51 3.17
N LEU A 107 -6.02 3.75 3.18
CA LEU A 107 -5.13 3.42 2.06
C LEU A 107 -5.06 1.90 1.88
N PHE A 108 -4.99 1.13 2.97
CA PHE A 108 -5.01 -0.33 2.95
C PHE A 108 -6.38 -0.90 2.52
N LEU A 109 -7.48 -0.25 2.90
CA LEU A 109 -8.81 -0.62 2.42
C LEU A 109 -8.97 -0.35 0.91
N LYS A 110 -8.50 0.82 0.46
CA LYS A 110 -8.54 1.21 -0.96
C LYS A 110 -7.63 0.33 -1.82
N ILE A 111 -6.43 -0.03 -1.33
CA ILE A 111 -5.50 -0.90 -2.06
C ILE A 111 -6.01 -2.35 -2.11
N GLY A 112 -6.65 -2.85 -1.04
CA GLY A 112 -7.26 -4.19 -1.03
C GLY A 112 -8.49 -4.30 -1.94
N SER A 113 -9.24 -3.20 -2.13
CA SER A 113 -10.35 -3.14 -3.09
C SER A 113 -9.88 -3.00 -4.55
N MET A 114 -8.65 -2.54 -4.79
CA MET A 114 -8.04 -2.57 -6.12
C MET A 114 -7.54 -3.98 -6.39
N ASN A 115 -8.38 -4.83 -6.98
CA ASN A 115 -8.03 -6.17 -7.46
C ASN A 115 -6.78 -6.14 -8.36
N PHE A 116 -5.61 -6.27 -7.75
CA PHE A 116 -4.29 -6.31 -8.41
C PHE A 116 -3.99 -7.67 -9.05
N GLY A 117 -5.02 -8.44 -9.42
CA GLY A 117 -4.83 -9.87 -9.66
C GLY A 117 -5.98 -10.63 -10.30
N GLU A 118 -6.80 -10.02 -11.14
CA GLU A 118 -7.44 -10.83 -12.19
C GLU A 118 -6.46 -10.92 -13.36
N LYS A 119 -5.93 -12.14 -13.56
CA LYS A 119 -5.05 -12.61 -14.65
C LYS A 119 -3.54 -12.55 -14.36
N LEU A 120 -3.11 -13.44 -13.47
CA LEU A 120 -1.92 -14.27 -13.73
C LEU A 120 -2.30 -15.36 -14.75
#